data_AF-A0A645BX83-F1
#
_entry.id   AF-A0A645BX83-F1
#
_cell.length_a   1.000
_cell.length_b   1.000
_cell.length_c   1.000
_cell.angle_alpha   90.00
_cell.angle_beta   90.00
_cell.angle_gamma   90.00
#
_symmetry.space_group_name_H-M   'P 1'
#
loop_
_entity.id
_entity.type
_entity.pdbx_description
1 polymer ?
#
loop_
_entity_poly.entity_id
_entity_poly.type
_entity_poly.pdbx_seq_one_letter_code
_entity_poly.pdbx_strand_id
1 'polypeptide(L)'
;MFATAHEEFAAKAYEIDAVDYLLKPFSSKRVDRCIKRVRNLLTNRLNVSSHHLSNINHQQSKQKLAIENNGKASIIDINDITLACCTDGQVAIYANDKTYYSNMTLHELQTRLEHQPFFRSHRSYLVNIEKIRGVIPWFNGTYNLVLEGMPTMEVPVSRQQAGCLRKIFDL
;
A
#
# COMPACT_ATOMS: atom_id res chain seq x y z
N MET A 1 0.04 5.06 15.00
CA MET A 1 -0.48 5.19 16.39
C MET A 1 -0.56 3.79 16.96
N PHE A 2 -0.10 3.58 18.18
CA PHE A 2 -0.03 2.25 18.77
C PHE A 2 -0.97 2.12 19.97
N ALA A 3 -1.60 0.95 20.10
CA ALA A 3 -2.39 0.59 21.27
C ALA A 3 -1.95 -0.77 21.83
N THR A 4 -1.54 -0.81 23.10
CA THR A 4 -0.95 -2.01 23.73
C THR A 4 -1.35 -2.12 25.19
N ALA A 5 -1.25 -3.30 25.80
CA ALA A 5 -1.50 -3.53 27.22
C ALA A 5 -0.24 -3.40 28.10
N HIS A 6 0.91 -3.13 27.49
CA HIS A 6 2.21 -3.10 28.17
C HIS A 6 2.74 -1.66 28.27
N GLU A 7 2.93 -1.19 29.50
CA GLU A 7 3.37 0.18 29.81
C GLU A 7 4.84 0.42 29.43
N GLU A 8 5.69 -0.61 29.49
CA GLU A 8 7.14 -0.47 29.23
C GLU A 8 7.51 -0.03 27.81
N PHE A 9 6.59 -0.12 26.84
CA PHE A 9 6.82 0.31 25.45
C PHE A 9 6.38 1.75 25.17
N ALA A 10 5.77 2.44 26.15
CA ALA A 10 5.27 3.81 25.98
C ALA A 10 6.40 4.82 25.73
N ALA A 11 7.54 4.63 26.41
CA ALA A 11 8.71 5.49 26.25
C ALA A 11 9.37 5.29 24.87
N LYS A 12 9.43 4.05 24.37
CA LYS A 12 9.97 3.73 23.03
C LYS A 12 9.11 4.28 21.90
N ALA A 13 7.81 4.48 22.12
CA ALA A 13 6.92 5.07 21.12
C ALA A 13 7.23 6.54 20.83
N TYR A 14 7.85 7.28 21.77
CA TYR A 14 8.26 8.66 21.56
C TYR A 14 9.51 8.78 20.66
N GLU A 15 10.38 7.77 20.63
CA GLU A 15 11.62 7.78 19.83
C GLU A 15 11.38 7.51 18.33
N ILE A 16 10.19 7.02 17.96
CA ILE A 16 9.81 6.68 16.58
C ILE A 16 8.77 7.64 15.98
N ASP A 17 8.71 8.88 16.48
CA ASP A 17 7.76 9.92 16.03
C ASP A 17 6.28 9.47 16.02
N ALA A 18 5.89 8.59 16.96
CA ALA A 18 4.51 8.11 17.02
C ALA A 18 3.56 9.27 17.39
N VAL A 19 2.50 9.42 16.59
CA VAL A 19 1.49 10.49 16.78
C VAL A 19 0.78 10.42 18.14
N ASP A 20 0.56 9.22 18.69
CA ASP A 20 0.05 9.01 20.06
C ASP A 20 0.20 7.53 20.47
N TYR A 21 0.08 7.28 21.78
CA TYR A 21 0.19 5.95 22.40
C TYR A 21 -1.01 5.68 23.34
N LEU A 22 -1.71 4.57 23.12
CA LEU A 22 -2.91 4.18 23.87
C LEU A 22 -2.68 2.89 24.68
N LEU A 23 -2.80 2.99 26.01
CA LEU A 23 -2.73 1.81 26.87
C LEU A 23 -4.10 1.17 27.07
N LYS A 24 -4.15 -0.15 26.91
CA LYS A 24 -5.32 -0.97 27.22
C LYS A 24 -5.38 -1.22 28.74
N PRO A 25 -6.58 -1.22 29.35
CA PRO A 25 -7.86 -0.88 28.73
C PRO A 25 -8.01 0.65 28.57
N PHE A 26 -8.35 1.10 27.36
CA PHE A 26 -8.46 2.53 27.05
C PHE A 26 -9.90 3.03 27.21
N SER A 27 -10.05 4.26 27.72
CA SER A 27 -11.35 4.94 27.77
C SER A 27 -11.71 5.56 26.42
N SER A 28 -13.01 5.62 26.10
CA SER A 28 -13.53 6.30 24.91
C SER A 28 -12.99 7.72 24.75
N LYS A 29 -12.92 8.48 25.86
CA LYS A 29 -12.33 9.83 25.89
C LYS A 29 -10.86 9.88 25.45
N ARG A 30 -10.06 8.83 25.73
CA ARG A 30 -8.64 8.77 25.35
C ARG A 30 -8.47 8.45 23.87
N VAL A 31 -9.31 7.57 23.33
CA VAL A 31 -9.41 7.25 21.90
C VAL A 31 -9.81 8.50 21.12
N ASP A 32 -10.85 9.22 21.55
CA ASP A 32 -11.33 10.43 20.85
C ASP A 32 -10.27 11.53 20.79
N ARG A 33 -9.53 11.72 21.88
CA ARG A 33 -8.43 12.70 21.95
C ARG A 33 -7.29 12.33 21.00
N CYS A 34 -6.97 11.05 20.91
CA CYS A 34 -5.97 10.53 19.99
C CYS A 34 -6.38 10.73 18.53
N ILE A 35 -7.63 10.40 18.19
CA ILE A 35 -8.17 10.60 16.84
C ILE A 35 -8.17 12.09 16.46
N LYS A 36 -8.55 12.99 17.38
CA LYS A 36 -8.46 14.44 17.14
C LYS A 36 -7.04 14.90 16.85
N ARG A 37 -6.03 14.37 17.55
CA ARG A 37 -4.62 14.70 17.30
C ARG A 37 -4.15 14.24 15.94
N VAL A 38 -4.47 13.01 15.55
CA VAL A 38 -4.15 12.47 14.21
C VAL A 38 -4.78 13.32 13.12
N ARG A 39 -6.08 13.67 13.25
CA ARG A 39 -6.75 14.53 12.28
C ARG A 39 -6.08 15.90 12.16
N ASN A 40 -5.76 16.55 13.27
CA ASN A 40 -5.12 17.87 13.24
C ASN A 40 -3.73 17.83 12.58
N LEU A 41 -2.94 16.76 12.77
CA LEU A 41 -1.65 16.62 12.10
C LEU A 41 -1.79 16.38 10.59
N LEU A 42 -2.78 15.61 10.16
CA LEU A 42 -3.08 15.44 8.74
C LEU A 42 -3.55 16.75 8.11
N THR A 43 -4.44 17.49 8.78
CA THR A 43 -4.91 18.81 8.31
C THR A 43 -3.76 19.84 8.26
N ASN A 44 -2.87 19.85 9.25
CA ASN A 44 -1.71 20.76 9.23
C ASN A 44 -0.68 20.39 8.16
N ARG A 45 -0.43 19.09 7.89
CA ARG A 45 0.44 18.69 6.78
C ARG A 45 -0.13 19.09 5.42
N LEU A 46 -1.45 19.03 5.26
CA LEU A 46 -2.13 19.50 4.04
C LEU A 46 -2.05 21.03 3.89
N ASN A 47 -2.06 21.79 5.00
CA ASN A 47 -1.95 23.25 4.99
C ASN A 47 -0.52 23.80 4.73
N VAL A 48 0.52 23.00 4.95
CA VAL A 48 1.91 23.40 4.61
C VAL A 48 2.20 23.16 3.12
N SER A 49 1.47 22.26 2.47
CA SER A 49 1.56 21.99 1.02
C SER A 49 0.69 22.93 0.16
N SER A 50 -0.20 23.72 0.76
CA SER A 50 -1.19 24.55 0.04
C SER A 50 -0.68 25.90 -0.47
N HIS A 51 0.63 26.16 -0.48
CA HIS A 51 1.17 27.35 -1.16
C HIS A 51 1.52 27.17 -2.63
N HIS A 52 1.41 25.95 -3.18
CA HIS A 52 1.44 25.73 -4.62
C HIS A 52 0.18 24.99 -5.08
N LEU A 53 -0.61 25.69 -5.90
CA LEU A 53 -1.70 25.21 -6.74
C LEU A 53 -3.09 25.20 -6.07
N SER A 54 -3.68 26.39 -6.09
CA SER A 54 -5.05 26.60 -6.54
C SER A 54 -5.49 25.57 -7.59
N ASN A 55 -6.34 24.62 -7.21
CA ASN A 55 -7.69 24.52 -7.78
C ASN A 55 -8.46 23.37 -7.13
N ILE A 56 -9.56 23.77 -6.51
CA ILE A 56 -10.64 22.97 -6.02
C ILE A 56 -11.28 22.25 -7.22
N ASN A 57 -10.95 20.98 -7.39
CA ASN A 57 -11.77 19.98 -8.06
C ASN A 57 -11.40 18.62 -7.49
N HIS A 58 -11.88 18.36 -6.26
CA HIS A 58 -11.72 17.07 -5.59
C HIS A 58 -12.75 16.06 -6.12
N GLN A 59 -12.77 15.88 -7.45
CA GLN A 59 -13.05 14.57 -8.02
C GLN A 59 -11.71 13.85 -7.98
N GLN A 60 -11.60 12.73 -7.26
CA GLN A 60 -10.45 11.83 -7.33
C GLN A 60 -10.04 11.71 -8.81
N SER A 61 -8.91 12.29 -9.20
CA SER A 61 -8.46 12.20 -10.59
C SER A 61 -8.18 10.73 -10.84
N LYS A 62 -9.09 10.04 -11.53
CA LYS A 62 -8.90 8.66 -11.98
C LYS A 62 -7.63 8.62 -12.82
N GLN A 63 -6.53 8.20 -12.21
CA GLN A 63 -5.26 8.12 -12.91
C GLN A 63 -5.32 6.93 -13.86
N LYS A 64 -5.18 7.19 -15.15
CA LYS A 64 -5.30 6.19 -16.20
C LYS A 64 -3.92 5.67 -16.60
N LEU A 65 -3.83 4.37 -16.86
CA LEU A 65 -2.65 3.71 -17.38
C LEU A 65 -3.00 3.08 -18.73
N ALA A 66 -2.21 3.39 -19.76
CA ALA A 66 -2.31 2.74 -21.06
C ALA A 66 -1.43 1.48 -21.10
N ILE A 67 -2.05 0.35 -21.41
CA ILE A 67 -1.42 -0.96 -21.56
C ILE A 67 -1.51 -1.38 -23.03
N GLU A 68 -0.38 -1.63 -23.65
CA GLU A 68 -0.30 -2.04 -25.04
C GLU A 68 0.04 -3.53 -25.16
N ASN A 69 -0.70 -4.21 -26.03
CA ASN A 69 -0.42 -5.58 -26.41
C ASN A 69 -0.81 -5.82 -27.87
N ASN A 70 0.13 -6.30 -28.67
CA ASN A 70 -0.08 -6.65 -30.08
C ASN A 70 -0.82 -5.57 -30.89
N GLY A 71 -0.43 -4.30 -30.71
CA GLY A 71 -1.01 -3.16 -31.44
C GLY A 71 -2.35 -2.65 -30.90
N LYS A 72 -2.88 -3.24 -29.82
CA LYS A 72 -4.09 -2.77 -29.13
C LYS A 72 -3.74 -2.12 -27.81
N ALA A 73 -4.16 -0.86 -27.63
CA ALA A 73 -4.06 -0.15 -26.36
C ALA A 73 -5.35 -0.34 -25.55
N SER A 74 -5.21 -0.76 -24.29
CA SER A 74 -6.26 -0.78 -23.28
C SER A 74 -5.97 0.27 -22.23
N ILE A 75 -6.97 1.10 -21.90
CA ILE A 75 -6.83 2.13 -20.87
C ILE A 75 -7.49 1.61 -19.59
N ILE A 76 -6.72 1.49 -18.52
CA ILE A 76 -7.18 0.98 -17.23
C ILE A 76 -7.06 2.06 -16.14
N ASP A 77 -7.94 2.01 -15.14
CA ASP A 77 -7.77 2.82 -13.93
C ASP A 77 -6.68 2.20 -13.06
N ILE A 78 -5.76 3.02 -12.55
CA ILE A 78 -4.69 2.52 -11.68
C ILE A 78 -5.28 1.96 -10.38
N ASN A 79 -6.35 2.56 -9.86
CA ASN A 79 -6.99 2.13 -8.61
C ASN A 79 -7.65 0.75 -8.72
N ASP A 80 -7.99 0.33 -9.96
CA ASP A 80 -8.56 -0.98 -10.22
C ASP A 80 -7.50 -2.10 -10.19
N ILE A 81 -6.21 -1.75 -10.35
CA ILE A 81 -5.12 -2.72 -10.41
C ILE A 81 -4.84 -3.27 -9.00
N THR A 82 -4.88 -4.59 -8.90
CA THR A 82 -4.60 -5.34 -7.66
C THR A 82 -3.17 -5.86 -7.65
N LEU A 83 -2.73 -6.44 -8.77
CA LEU A 83 -1.45 -7.13 -8.88
C LEU A 83 -0.93 -7.08 -10.32
N ALA A 84 0.38 -7.04 -10.48
CA ALA A 84 1.04 -7.41 -11.72
C ALA A 84 2.12 -8.47 -11.48
N CYS A 85 2.18 -9.49 -12.33
CA CYS A 85 3.21 -10.52 -12.28
C CYS A 85 3.61 -10.99 -13.68
N CYS A 86 4.73 -11.69 -13.78
CA CYS A 86 5.15 -12.30 -15.03
C CYS A 86 4.50 -13.68 -15.17
N THR A 87 3.82 -13.90 -16.30
CA THR A 87 3.17 -15.16 -16.68
C THR A 87 3.49 -15.42 -18.14
N ASP A 88 4.01 -16.59 -18.47
CA ASP A 88 4.36 -17.00 -19.84
C ASP A 88 5.23 -15.99 -20.62
N GLY A 89 6.15 -15.31 -19.91
CA GLY A 89 7.07 -14.35 -20.50
C GLY A 89 6.48 -12.94 -20.73
N GLN A 90 5.21 -12.72 -20.37
CA GLN A 90 4.55 -11.40 -20.44
C GLN A 90 4.15 -10.91 -19.05
N VAL A 91 3.96 -9.60 -18.90
CA VAL A 91 3.41 -9.03 -17.66
C VAL A 91 1.90 -9.10 -17.70
N ALA A 92 1.33 -9.93 -16.83
CA ALA A 92 -0.10 -9.99 -16.54
C ALA A 92 -0.43 -8.98 -15.45
N ILE A 93 -1.35 -8.07 -15.73
CA ILE A 93 -1.87 -7.02 -14.85
C ILE A 93 -3.32 -7.36 -14.53
N TYR A 94 -3.59 -7.67 -13.27
CA TYR A 94 -4.92 -7.97 -12.77
C TYR A 94 -5.56 -6.67 -12.27
N ALA A 95 -6.68 -6.31 -12.89
CA ALA A 95 -7.44 -5.14 -12.51
C ALA A 95 -8.94 -5.46 -12.50
N ASN A 96 -9.58 -5.33 -11.33
CA ASN A 96 -10.91 -5.88 -11.05
C ASN A 96 -10.98 -7.37 -11.49
N ASP A 97 -12.02 -7.76 -12.24
CA ASP A 97 -12.23 -9.12 -12.75
C ASP A 97 -11.59 -9.38 -14.12
N LYS A 98 -10.62 -8.55 -14.54
CA LYS A 98 -9.98 -8.65 -15.85
C LYS A 98 -8.46 -8.72 -15.73
N THR A 99 -7.86 -9.43 -16.67
CA THR A 99 -6.40 -9.52 -16.84
C THR A 99 -5.99 -8.85 -18.13
N TYR A 100 -5.01 -7.96 -18.04
CA TYR A 100 -4.39 -7.29 -19.17
C TYR A 100 -2.95 -7.77 -19.30
N TYR A 101 -2.57 -8.20 -20.49
CA TYR A 101 -1.20 -8.60 -20.77
C TYR A 101 -0.46 -7.42 -21.39
N SER A 102 0.82 -7.28 -21.07
CA SER A 102 1.70 -6.25 -21.58
C SER A 102 3.05 -6.84 -21.97
N ASN A 103 3.65 -6.27 -23.02
CA ASN A 103 5.03 -6.58 -23.41
C ASN A 103 6.07 -5.80 -22.59
N MET A 104 5.63 -4.87 -21.73
CA MET A 104 6.52 -4.14 -20.83
C MET A 104 7.06 -5.06 -19.73
N THR A 105 8.22 -4.72 -19.18
CA THR A 105 8.77 -5.41 -18.01
C THR A 105 8.06 -4.95 -16.73
N LEU A 106 8.12 -5.76 -15.66
CA LEU A 106 7.62 -5.34 -14.34
C LEU A 106 8.33 -4.10 -13.79
N HIS A 107 9.59 -3.87 -14.19
CA HIS A 107 10.34 -2.70 -13.79
C HIS A 107 9.81 -1.43 -14.48
N GLU A 108 9.58 -1.49 -15.79
CA GLU A 108 8.96 -0.39 -16.54
C GLU A 108 7.56 -0.05 -16.00
N LEU A 109 6.76 -1.08 -15.68
CA LEU A 109 5.46 -0.89 -15.04
C LEU A 109 5.60 -0.21 -13.68
N GLN A 110 6.56 -0.64 -12.85
CA GLN A 110 6.82 -0.02 -11.55
C GLN A 110 7.21 1.46 -11.68
N THR A 111 8.07 1.80 -12.64
CA THR A 111 8.47 3.21 -12.89
C THR A 111 7.26 4.07 -13.29
N ARG A 112 6.35 3.54 -14.11
CA ARG A 112 5.09 4.23 -14.44
C ARG A 112 4.15 4.41 -13.24
N LEU A 113 4.33 3.61 -12.20
CA LEU A 113 3.53 3.59 -10.97
C LEU A 113 4.28 4.16 -9.76
N GLU A 114 5.38 4.90 -9.96
CA GLU A 114 6.28 5.35 -8.87
C GLU A 114 5.58 6.20 -7.79
N HIS A 115 4.55 6.97 -8.15
CA HIS A 115 3.78 7.80 -7.22
C HIS A 115 2.49 7.17 -6.74
N GLN A 116 2.31 5.88 -7.01
CA GLN A 116 1.11 5.10 -6.68
C GLN A 116 1.45 4.10 -5.57
N PRO A 117 0.45 3.59 -4.83
CA PRO A 117 0.67 2.71 -3.68
C PRO A 117 1.05 1.28 -4.11
N PHE A 118 2.07 1.11 -4.97
CA PHE A 118 2.56 -0.18 -5.43
C PHE A 118 3.83 -0.60 -4.71
N PHE A 119 3.88 -1.86 -4.33
CA PHE A 119 4.99 -2.49 -3.63
C PHE A 119 5.53 -3.68 -4.40
N ARG A 120 6.84 -3.67 -4.65
CA ARG A 120 7.55 -4.78 -5.28
C ARG A 120 7.84 -5.88 -4.26
N SER A 121 6.85 -6.72 -3.95
CA SER A 121 6.96 -7.77 -2.93
C SER A 121 8.03 -8.83 -3.25
N HIS A 122 8.21 -9.16 -4.52
CA HIS A 122 9.16 -10.15 -5.01
C HIS A 122 9.60 -9.79 -6.43
N ARG A 123 10.72 -10.36 -6.94
CA ARG A 123 11.21 -10.10 -8.31
C ARG A 123 10.20 -10.43 -9.42
N SER A 124 9.13 -11.15 -9.11
CA SER A 124 8.08 -11.54 -10.06
C SER A 124 6.71 -10.93 -9.75
N TYR A 125 6.58 -10.14 -8.68
CA TYR A 125 5.30 -9.57 -8.22
C TYR A 125 5.39 -8.09 -7.88
N LEU A 126 4.41 -7.31 -8.36
CA LEU A 126 4.20 -5.90 -8.03
C LEU A 126 2.75 -5.75 -7.56
N VAL A 127 2.54 -5.36 -6.32
CA VAL A 127 1.25 -5.47 -5.61
C VAL A 127 0.76 -4.08 -5.26
N ASN A 128 -0.54 -3.80 -5.43
CA ASN A 128 -1.15 -2.60 -4.87
C ASN A 128 -1.34 -2.79 -3.35
N ILE A 129 -0.70 -1.93 -2.55
CA ILE A 129 -0.72 -1.96 -1.08
C ILE A 129 -2.15 -1.80 -0.55
N GLU A 130 -2.96 -0.95 -1.18
CA GLU A 130 -4.35 -0.70 -0.78
C GLU A 130 -5.25 -1.91 -0.99
N LYS A 131 -4.81 -2.87 -1.81
CA LYS A 131 -5.54 -4.12 -2.11
C LYS A 131 -5.06 -5.32 -1.29
N ILE A 132 -4.13 -5.12 -0.36
CA ILE A 132 -3.67 -6.18 0.55
C ILE A 132 -4.69 -6.36 1.67
N ARG A 133 -5.26 -7.57 1.78
CA ARG A 133 -6.21 -7.97 2.82
C ARG A 133 -5.51 -8.55 4.05
N GLY A 134 -4.37 -9.22 3.85
CA GLY A 134 -3.69 -9.91 4.93
C GLY A 134 -2.22 -10.17 4.62
N VAL A 135 -1.45 -10.30 5.70
CA VAL A 135 -0.04 -10.68 5.67
C VAL A 135 0.12 -11.92 6.55
N ILE A 136 0.55 -13.02 5.96
CA ILE A 136 0.71 -14.31 6.64
C ILE A 136 2.21 -14.56 6.81
N PRO A 137 2.73 -14.72 8.05
CA PRO A 137 4.10 -15.15 8.27
C PRO A 137 4.38 -16.48 7.58
N TRP A 138 5.56 -16.58 6.98
CA TRP A 138 6.01 -17.76 6.27
C TRP A 138 7.38 -18.22 6.80
N PHE A 139 7.88 -19.35 6.31
CA PHE A 139 9.16 -19.90 6.78
C PHE A 139 10.31 -18.88 6.65
N ASN A 140 11.33 -18.99 7.50
CA ASN A 140 12.53 -18.14 7.43
C ASN A 140 12.26 -16.63 7.55
N GLY A 141 11.20 -16.22 8.26
CA GLY A 141 10.90 -14.81 8.52
C GLY A 141 10.46 -14.02 7.28
N THR A 142 9.98 -14.71 6.24
CA THR A 142 9.30 -14.10 5.09
C THR A 142 7.79 -14.03 5.32
N TYR A 143 7.06 -13.50 4.35
CA TYR A 143 5.61 -13.38 4.41
C TYR A 143 4.97 -13.76 3.08
N ASN A 144 3.70 -14.16 3.12
CA ASN A 144 2.81 -14.22 1.96
C ASN A 144 1.72 -13.15 2.13
N LEU A 145 1.35 -12.51 1.02
CA LEU A 145 0.27 -11.52 0.97
C LEU A 145 -0.99 -12.18 0.44
N VAL A 146 -2.12 -11.84 1.07
CA VAL A 146 -3.47 -12.17 0.61
C VAL A 146 -4.10 -10.91 0.03
N LEU A 147 -4.60 -10.99 -1.20
CA LEU A 147 -5.15 -9.84 -1.92
C LEU A 147 -6.68 -9.83 -1.93
N GLU A 148 -7.27 -8.64 -2.05
CA GLU A 148 -8.69 -8.47 -2.33
C GLU A 148 -9.09 -9.19 -3.63
N GLY A 149 -10.21 -9.89 -3.63
CA GLY A 149 -10.72 -10.61 -4.81
C GLY A 149 -9.94 -11.89 -5.19
N MET A 150 -8.79 -12.16 -4.58
CA MET A 150 -7.92 -13.31 -4.94
C MET A 150 -7.49 -14.13 -3.71
N PRO A 151 -8.44 -14.72 -2.95
CA PRO A 151 -8.13 -15.39 -1.69
C PRO A 151 -7.29 -16.66 -1.84
N THR A 152 -7.29 -17.28 -3.02
CA THR A 152 -6.50 -18.50 -3.31
C THR A 152 -5.10 -18.21 -3.82
N MET A 153 -4.80 -16.95 -4.15
CA MET A 153 -3.51 -16.56 -4.70
C MET A 153 -2.64 -15.96 -3.59
N GLU A 154 -1.66 -16.74 -3.14
CA GLU A 154 -0.66 -16.26 -2.19
C GLU A 154 0.50 -15.58 -2.92
N VAL A 155 0.72 -14.30 -2.63
CA VAL A 155 1.82 -13.54 -3.24
C VAL A 155 3.02 -13.52 -2.30
N PRO A 156 4.15 -14.14 -2.66
CA PRO A 156 5.31 -14.23 -1.77
C PRO A 156 6.01 -12.89 -1.61
N VAL A 157 6.55 -12.64 -0.43
CA VAL A 157 7.44 -11.53 -0.13
C VAL A 157 8.86 -12.04 0.01
N SER A 158 9.78 -11.53 -0.81
CA SER A 158 11.18 -11.93 -0.75
C SER A 158 11.83 -11.54 0.59
N ARG A 159 12.88 -12.26 1.00
CA ARG A 159 13.66 -11.94 2.22
C ARG A 159 14.13 -10.48 2.25
N GLN A 160 14.59 -9.97 1.11
CA GLN A 160 15.05 -8.58 0.97
C GLN A 160 13.91 -7.59 1.21
N GLN A 161 12.70 -7.92 0.76
CA GLN A 161 11.52 -7.06 0.85
C GLN A 161 10.74 -7.23 2.16
N ALA A 162 10.98 -8.30 2.92
CA ALA A 162 10.33 -8.53 4.21
C ALA A 162 10.55 -7.37 5.20
N GLY A 163 11.75 -6.77 5.20
CA GLY A 163 12.03 -5.58 6.01
C GLY A 163 11.25 -4.35 5.58
N CYS A 164 11.09 -4.14 4.27
CA CYS A 164 10.26 -3.06 3.74
C CYS A 164 8.78 -3.28 4.05
N LEU A 165 8.27 -4.50 3.89
CA LEU A 165 6.90 -4.86 4.23
C LEU A 165 6.59 -4.57 5.71
N ARG A 166 7.49 -4.96 6.62
CA ARG A 166 7.36 -4.64 8.05
C ARG A 166 7.27 -3.15 8.30
N LYS A 167 8.04 -2.32 7.60
CA LYS A 167 7.96 -0.86 7.71
C LYS A 167 6.68 -0.27 7.11
N ILE A 168 6.13 -0.89 6.06
CA ILE A 168 4.88 -0.44 5.43
C ILE A 168 3.67 -0.69 6.35
N PHE A 169 3.67 -1.83 7.04
CA PHE A 169 2.55 -2.31 7.85
C PHE A 169 2.78 -2.29 9.36
N ASP A 170 3.92 -1.78 9.81
CA ASP A 170 4.36 -1.75 11.21
C ASP A 170 4.28 -3.12 11.90
N LEU A 171 4.80 -4.16 11.23
CA LEU A 171 4.84 -5.57 11.69
C LEU A 171 6.17 -5.98 12.34
#